data_AF-A0A078AZD8-F1
#
_entry.id   AF-A0A078AZD8-F1
#
_cell.length_a   1.000
_cell.length_b   1.000
_cell.length_c   1.000
_cell.angle_alpha   90.00
_cell.angle_beta   90.00
_cell.angle_gamma   90.00
#
_symmetry.space_group_name_H-M   'P 1'
#
loop_
_entity.id
_entity.type
_entity.pdbx_description
1 polymer ?
#
loop_
_entity_poly.entity_id
_entity_poly.type
_entity_poly.pdbx_seq_one_letter_code
_entity_poly.pdbx_strand_id
1 'polypeptide(L)'
;MISKSLFSALFLVSSTLAIQLSDVLQKSRVQLQWKQEATNKFSWNATQELKWSVANAFIDVQTSPDGDVYAIQNISSEMSQPKYHIYMYDITTNVWNLTDPAFQAKAIRFDRLGSKFYLTPENCVLNNQKQTLLCGVSDFEVTVDKKIYGLIDNSGRQQADTLSSSIWKTASNDSSYTYKALAGYKGITLLKDQPILINQDGRVDAQYGSEKLISISAGIDGSLWALLDEINVTDYTVLKWQTVSQKWYKITGVSGVSLSSYNEISVAIVDSKGLLSLSSQVGHQDEAAYVVETAPPTIAPSTTQSQTTIPQTTIAPTTIAPTTNPPTTTVPTTVPPLPIVLSQPSNSILTHSDFKWLQTAVTGKNFTEFSLLFSATKNTKSLAEAVNTILGKSDVFVLMRTNTSVVIGFYYKTAIAQASDNYLSSNNELTALLSVTKQLRFMGITDQNRHFGLFNNNRYILLNDQGGMTFGLNCYVDSTIDMTLGKDRVRQYKNVSGNALYEPNNQLSNNSDINNDFVECQQIEIYQAKQ
;
A
#
# COMPACT_ATOMS: atom_id res chain seq x y z
N MET A 1 -1.91 55.35 -16.43
CA MET A 1 -3.24 54.71 -16.31
C MET A 1 -3.22 53.32 -16.98
N ILE A 2 -2.25 52.45 -16.64
CA ILE A 2 -2.15 51.06 -17.12
C ILE A 2 -1.36 50.30 -16.03
N SER A 3 -2.00 49.84 -14.96
CA SER A 3 -1.36 48.87 -14.03
C SER A 3 -2.30 48.13 -13.08
N LYS A 4 -3.63 48.27 -13.20
CA LYS A 4 -4.59 47.64 -12.27
C LYS A 4 -5.27 46.36 -12.77
N SER A 5 -5.03 45.92 -14.01
CA SER A 5 -5.74 44.75 -14.59
C SER A 5 -4.96 43.43 -14.61
N LEU A 6 -3.71 43.38 -14.11
CA LEU A 6 -2.88 42.17 -14.14
C LEU A 6 -2.93 41.31 -12.86
N PHE A 7 -3.50 41.82 -11.75
CA PHE A 7 -3.52 41.09 -10.47
C PHE A 7 -4.71 40.14 -10.28
N SER A 8 -5.78 40.29 -11.06
CA SER A 8 -6.98 39.46 -10.90
C SER A 8 -6.87 38.09 -11.60
N ALA A 9 -5.96 37.93 -12.57
CA ALA A 9 -5.77 36.67 -13.27
C ALA A 9 -4.95 35.65 -12.46
N LEU A 10 -4.08 36.08 -11.54
CA LEU A 10 -3.26 35.16 -10.73
C LEU A 10 -4.06 34.45 -9.62
N PHE A 11 -5.15 35.04 -9.12
CA PHE A 11 -5.97 34.46 -8.06
C PHE A 11 -6.97 33.39 -8.54
N LEU A 12 -7.30 33.39 -9.84
CA LEU A 12 -8.20 32.39 -10.43
C LEU A 12 -7.49 31.07 -10.79
N VAL A 13 -6.15 31.09 -10.94
CA VAL A 13 -5.37 29.87 -11.23
C VAL A 13 -5.04 29.10 -9.94
N SER A 14 -4.96 29.76 -8.78
CA SER A 14 -4.67 29.11 -7.50
C SER A 14 -5.90 28.41 -6.90
N SER A 15 -7.11 28.90 -7.14
CA SER A 15 -8.34 28.25 -6.69
C SER A 15 -8.66 26.96 -7.45
N THR A 16 -8.29 26.85 -8.73
CA THR A 16 -8.49 25.62 -9.52
C THR A 16 -7.54 24.49 -9.10
N LEU A 17 -6.33 24.80 -8.64
CA LEU A 17 -5.37 23.81 -8.14
C LEU A 17 -5.77 23.26 -6.75
N ALA A 18 -6.35 24.10 -5.89
CA ALA A 18 -6.79 23.68 -4.56
C ALA A 18 -8.00 22.71 -4.61
N ILE A 19 -8.91 22.90 -5.58
CA ILE A 19 -10.06 22.02 -5.78
C ILE A 19 -9.61 20.65 -6.30
N GLN A 20 -8.64 20.59 -7.23
CA GLN A 20 -8.07 19.32 -7.70
C GLN A 20 -7.32 18.57 -6.59
N LEU A 21 -6.64 19.28 -5.68
CA LEU A 21 -5.97 18.64 -4.53
C LEU A 21 -6.97 18.06 -3.51
N SER A 22 -8.11 18.74 -3.29
CA SER A 22 -9.16 18.28 -2.38
C SER A 22 -9.84 17.01 -2.88
N ASP A 23 -10.15 16.92 -4.18
CA ASP A 23 -10.75 15.72 -4.78
C ASP A 23 -9.80 14.52 -4.75
N VAL A 24 -8.50 14.74 -4.96
CA VAL A 24 -7.46 13.70 -4.83
C VAL A 24 -7.33 13.23 -3.37
N LEU A 25 -7.38 14.15 -2.40
CA LEU A 25 -7.31 13.84 -0.97
C LEU A 25 -8.60 13.21 -0.40
N GLN A 26 -9.75 13.45 -1.03
CA GLN A 26 -11.02 12.86 -0.62
C GLN A 26 -11.17 11.45 -1.20
N LYS A 27 -10.69 11.20 -2.44
CA LYS A 27 -10.59 9.84 -3.03
C LYS A 27 -9.67 8.92 -2.22
N SER A 28 -8.53 9.43 -1.70
CA SER A 28 -7.62 8.61 -0.90
C SER A 28 -8.20 8.14 0.45
N ARG A 29 -9.19 8.86 1.00
CA ARG A 29 -9.79 8.61 2.32
C ARG A 29 -10.83 7.49 2.34
N VAL A 30 -11.50 7.21 1.22
CA VAL A 30 -12.46 6.09 1.14
C VAL A 30 -11.76 4.79 0.74
N GLN A 31 -10.66 4.88 -0.01
CA GLN A 31 -9.70 3.78 -0.25
C GLN A 31 -8.97 3.32 1.03
N LEU A 32 -9.01 4.08 2.12
CA LEU A 32 -8.37 3.71 3.39
C LEU A 32 -9.15 2.64 4.20
N GLN A 33 -10.41 2.31 3.84
CA GLN A 33 -11.09 1.12 4.38
C GLN A 33 -10.53 -0.19 3.78
N TRP A 34 -9.69 -0.11 2.75
CA TRP A 34 -9.04 -1.23 2.04
C TRP A 34 -7.58 -1.46 2.46
N LYS A 35 -7.19 -1.05 3.68
CA LYS A 35 -5.77 -1.05 4.10
C LYS A 35 -5.55 -1.88 5.38
N GLN A 36 -5.38 -3.19 5.17
CA GLN A 36 -4.36 -4.07 5.76
C GLN A 36 -4.12 -4.12 7.28
N GLU A 37 -4.39 -5.30 7.85
CA GLU A 37 -3.56 -5.92 8.88
C GLU A 37 -2.82 -7.14 8.29
N ALA A 38 -1.54 -7.32 8.62
CA ALA A 38 -0.82 -8.56 8.37
C ALA A 38 -1.21 -9.59 9.44
N THR A 39 -2.39 -10.19 9.31
CA THR A 39 -2.70 -11.41 10.04
C THR A 39 -3.24 -12.43 9.06
N ASN A 40 -2.87 -13.70 9.25
CA ASN A 40 -3.51 -14.84 8.60
C ASN A 40 -4.94 -14.96 9.14
N LYS A 41 -5.82 -13.97 8.98
CA LYS A 41 -7.18 -13.95 9.53
C LYS A 41 -8.08 -13.24 8.53
N PHE A 42 -8.73 -14.03 7.67
CA PHE A 42 -9.62 -13.52 6.63
C PHE A 42 -11.05 -13.95 6.93
N SER A 43 -11.97 -13.01 6.85
CA SER A 43 -13.40 -13.27 6.83
C SER A 43 -14.00 -12.57 5.64
N TRP A 44 -14.65 -13.32 4.76
CA TRP A 44 -15.44 -12.75 3.68
C TRP A 44 -16.75 -12.27 4.26
N ASN A 45 -16.83 -10.98 4.57
CA ASN A 45 -18.13 -10.33 4.60
C ASN A 45 -18.41 -9.96 3.15
N ALA A 46 -19.32 -10.68 2.48
CA ALA A 46 -19.85 -10.24 1.21
C ALA A 46 -20.30 -8.79 1.41
N THR A 47 -19.61 -7.84 0.80
CA THR A 47 -20.03 -6.44 0.86
C THR A 47 -21.47 -6.37 0.40
N GLN A 48 -22.28 -5.58 1.11
CA GLN A 48 -23.72 -5.40 0.93
C GLN A 48 -24.19 -5.72 -0.48
N GLU A 49 -25.16 -6.63 -0.59
CA GLU A 49 -25.82 -7.02 -1.83
C GLU A 49 -26.07 -5.76 -2.70
N LEU A 50 -25.21 -5.56 -3.70
CA LEU A 50 -25.24 -4.38 -4.54
C LEU A 50 -26.56 -4.40 -5.31
N LYS A 51 -27.43 -3.42 -5.08
CA LYS A 51 -28.68 -3.29 -5.84
C LYS A 51 -28.34 -2.79 -7.25
N TRP A 52 -28.15 -3.73 -8.16
CA TRP A 52 -27.93 -3.44 -9.57
C TRP A 52 -29.20 -2.92 -10.22
N SER A 53 -29.10 -1.77 -10.88
CA SER A 53 -29.89 -1.50 -12.08
C SER A 53 -28.92 -1.58 -13.25
N VAL A 54 -29.20 -2.48 -14.20
CA VAL A 54 -28.44 -2.80 -15.43
C VAL A 54 -27.49 -4.01 -15.27
N ALA A 55 -28.01 -5.17 -15.68
CA ALA A 55 -27.23 -6.37 -15.97
C ALA A 55 -26.26 -6.09 -17.12
N ASN A 56 -24.96 -6.30 -16.91
CA ASN A 56 -23.98 -6.73 -17.92
C ASN A 56 -22.62 -7.03 -17.28
N ALA A 57 -22.07 -8.20 -17.60
CA ALA A 57 -20.99 -8.91 -16.91
C ALA A 57 -19.62 -8.24 -17.04
N PHE A 58 -19.01 -7.86 -15.91
CA PHE A 58 -17.58 -7.58 -15.88
C PHE A 58 -16.81 -8.86 -16.25
N ILE A 59 -15.71 -8.70 -16.98
CA ILE A 59 -14.85 -9.80 -17.43
C ILE A 59 -13.43 -9.71 -16.85
N ASP A 60 -13.06 -8.54 -16.35
CA ASP A 60 -11.75 -8.30 -15.75
C ASP A 60 -11.85 -7.24 -14.65
N VAL A 61 -10.93 -7.29 -13.69
CA VAL A 61 -10.81 -6.34 -12.60
C VAL A 61 -9.34 -6.04 -12.34
N GLN A 62 -9.02 -4.78 -12.04
CA GLN A 62 -7.67 -4.35 -11.69
C GLN A 62 -7.71 -3.32 -10.56
N THR A 63 -6.86 -3.49 -9.55
CA THR A 63 -6.63 -2.50 -8.51
C THR A 63 -5.39 -1.66 -8.83
N SER A 64 -5.49 -0.34 -8.68
CA SER A 64 -4.33 0.56 -8.79
C SER A 64 -3.45 0.52 -7.53
N PRO A 65 -2.19 0.99 -7.59
CA PRO A 65 -1.33 1.18 -6.41
C PRO A 65 -1.93 2.13 -5.36
N ASP A 66 -2.87 2.98 -5.75
CA ASP A 66 -3.58 3.88 -4.83
C ASP A 66 -4.78 3.20 -4.15
N GLY A 67 -5.22 2.05 -4.67
CA GLY A 67 -6.38 1.30 -4.18
C GLY A 67 -7.67 1.60 -4.94
N ASP A 68 -7.61 2.29 -6.09
CA ASP A 68 -8.77 2.41 -6.98
C ASP A 68 -9.08 1.06 -7.63
N VAL A 69 -10.35 0.72 -7.77
CA VAL A 69 -10.80 -0.50 -8.43
C VAL A 69 -11.35 -0.16 -9.80
N TYR A 70 -10.79 -0.78 -10.83
CA TYR A 70 -11.26 -0.70 -12.20
C TYR A 70 -11.83 -2.04 -12.62
N ALA A 71 -12.91 -2.03 -13.40
CA ALA A 71 -13.49 -3.23 -13.96
C ALA A 71 -13.76 -3.02 -15.46
N ILE A 72 -13.60 -4.09 -16.23
CA ILE A 72 -13.82 -4.09 -17.67
C ILE A 72 -15.11 -4.82 -17.96
N GLN A 73 -16.04 -4.15 -18.64
CA GLN A 73 -17.26 -4.76 -19.13
C GLN A 73 -17.10 -5.12 -20.60
N ASN A 74 -17.55 -6.32 -20.97
CA ASN A 74 -17.65 -6.75 -22.36
C ASN A 74 -19.14 -6.79 -22.77
N ILE A 75 -19.50 -5.94 -23.73
CA ILE A 75 -20.83 -5.92 -24.32
C ILE A 75 -20.72 -6.54 -25.71
N SER A 76 -21.11 -7.81 -25.82
CA SER A 76 -21.24 -8.52 -27.08
C SER A 76 -22.71 -8.68 -27.45
N SER A 77 -23.01 -8.60 -28.74
CA SER A 77 -24.30 -9.03 -29.29
C SER A 77 -24.01 -9.95 -30.47
N GLU A 78 -24.93 -10.85 -30.81
CA GLU A 78 -24.75 -11.79 -31.93
C GLU A 78 -24.42 -11.09 -33.26
N MET A 79 -24.83 -9.82 -33.41
CA MET A 79 -24.68 -9.04 -34.64
C MET A 79 -23.61 -7.94 -34.59
N SER A 80 -22.91 -7.74 -33.48
CA SER A 80 -21.92 -6.66 -33.36
C SER A 80 -20.58 -7.13 -32.81
N GLN A 81 -19.50 -6.47 -33.24
CA GLN A 81 -18.21 -6.65 -32.60
C GLN A 81 -18.33 -6.34 -31.09
N PRO A 82 -17.67 -7.14 -30.22
CA PRO A 82 -17.64 -6.88 -28.79
C PRO A 82 -17.12 -5.48 -28.49
N LYS A 83 -17.80 -4.77 -27.59
CA LYS A 83 -17.37 -3.48 -27.08
C LYS A 83 -16.86 -3.60 -25.66
N TYR A 84 -15.74 -2.96 -25.38
CA TYR A 84 -15.12 -2.99 -24.06
C TYR A 84 -15.17 -1.63 -23.40
N HIS A 85 -15.67 -1.58 -22.17
CA HIS A 85 -15.81 -0.34 -21.41
C HIS A 85 -15.12 -0.46 -20.06
N ILE A 86 -14.38 0.59 -19.69
CA ILE A 86 -13.64 0.65 -18.43
C ILE A 86 -14.45 1.45 -17.42
N TYR A 87 -14.81 0.80 -16.31
CA TYR A 87 -15.47 1.43 -15.19
C TYR A 87 -14.49 1.59 -14.03
N MET A 88 -14.65 2.66 -13.25
CA MET A 88 -13.94 2.90 -12.00
C MET A 88 -14.96 2.94 -10.86
N TYR A 89 -14.70 2.18 -9.80
CA TYR A 89 -15.57 2.15 -8.64
C TYR A 89 -15.32 3.37 -7.75
N ASP A 90 -16.36 4.15 -7.51
CA ASP A 90 -16.34 5.21 -6.51
C ASP A 90 -16.86 4.65 -5.19
N ILE A 91 -15.92 4.41 -4.27
CA ILE A 91 -16.22 3.85 -2.96
C ILE A 91 -17.07 4.84 -2.13
N THR A 92 -16.98 6.14 -2.39
CA THR A 92 -17.74 7.18 -1.65
C THR A 92 -19.23 7.09 -1.95
N THR A 93 -19.55 6.90 -3.23
CA THR A 93 -20.93 6.86 -3.72
C THR A 93 -21.45 5.43 -3.88
N ASN A 94 -20.58 4.43 -3.81
CA ASN A 94 -20.86 3.03 -4.13
C ASN A 94 -21.40 2.86 -5.56
N VAL A 95 -20.81 3.58 -6.51
CA VAL A 95 -21.24 3.60 -7.93
C VAL A 95 -20.06 3.33 -8.86
N TRP A 96 -20.32 2.56 -9.91
CA TRP A 96 -19.39 2.36 -11.02
C TRP A 96 -19.53 3.50 -12.03
N ASN A 97 -18.44 4.24 -12.24
CA ASN A 97 -18.38 5.34 -13.17
C ASN A 97 -17.65 4.93 -14.44
N LEU A 98 -18.29 5.12 -15.59
CA LEU A 98 -17.65 4.93 -16.89
C LEU A 98 -16.55 5.99 -17.08
N THR A 99 -15.32 5.54 -17.27
CA THR A 99 -14.15 6.43 -17.33
C THR A 99 -14.09 7.25 -18.61
N ASP A 100 -14.39 6.62 -19.76
CA ASP A 100 -14.46 7.26 -21.07
C ASP A 100 -15.36 6.43 -22.01
N PRO A 101 -16.52 6.95 -22.44
CA PRO A 101 -17.45 6.22 -23.30
C PRO A 101 -16.96 6.02 -24.74
N ALA A 102 -16.01 6.82 -25.21
CA ALA A 102 -15.50 6.76 -26.58
C ALA A 102 -14.27 5.84 -26.70
N PHE A 103 -13.72 5.39 -25.58
CA PHE A 103 -12.51 4.58 -25.52
C PHE A 103 -12.83 3.14 -25.14
N GLN A 104 -12.08 2.20 -25.73
CA GLN A 104 -12.24 0.78 -25.46
C GLN A 104 -10.89 0.15 -25.08
N ALA A 105 -10.90 -0.63 -24.01
CA ALA A 105 -9.78 -1.47 -23.61
C ALA A 105 -10.32 -2.74 -22.96
N LYS A 106 -9.71 -3.89 -23.30
CA LYS A 106 -10.07 -5.18 -22.73
C LYS A 106 -9.31 -5.50 -21.43
N ALA A 107 -8.25 -4.74 -21.12
CA ALA A 107 -7.55 -4.79 -19.84
C ALA A 107 -6.92 -3.43 -19.51
N ILE A 108 -6.69 -3.18 -18.23
CA ILE A 108 -5.97 -2.03 -17.69
C ILE A 108 -4.89 -2.52 -16.73
N ARG A 109 -3.70 -1.94 -16.80
CA ARG A 109 -2.56 -2.25 -15.92
C ARG A 109 -1.95 -0.97 -15.38
N PHE A 110 -1.21 -1.11 -14.29
CA PHE A 110 -0.57 0.00 -13.60
C PHE A 110 0.88 -0.33 -13.35
N ASP A 111 1.78 0.64 -13.56
CA ASP A 111 3.08 0.54 -12.91
C ASP A 111 2.95 0.79 -11.40
N ARG A 112 4.00 0.54 -10.64
CA ARG A 112 4.00 0.74 -9.17
C ARG A 112 3.87 2.21 -8.75
N LEU A 113 4.00 3.17 -9.66
CA LEU A 113 3.77 4.60 -9.41
C LEU A 113 2.34 5.05 -9.75
N GLY A 114 1.49 4.15 -10.24
CA GLY A 114 0.09 4.44 -10.59
C GLY A 114 -0.11 4.93 -12.02
N SER A 115 0.91 4.89 -12.88
CA SER A 115 0.73 5.22 -14.30
C SER A 115 -0.14 4.17 -14.97
N LYS A 116 -1.18 4.63 -15.68
CA LYS A 116 -2.16 3.77 -16.37
C LYS A 116 -1.67 3.32 -17.75
N PHE A 117 -1.91 2.06 -18.04
CA PHE A 117 -1.71 1.46 -19.35
C PHE A 117 -2.92 0.64 -19.75
N TYR A 118 -3.19 0.56 -21.05
CA TYR A 118 -4.40 -0.07 -21.57
C TYR A 118 -4.04 -1.13 -22.61
N LEU A 119 -4.77 -2.24 -22.64
CA LEU A 119 -4.72 -3.19 -23.75
C LEU A 119 -5.98 -3.06 -24.60
N THR A 120 -5.83 -2.66 -25.86
CA THR A 120 -6.98 -2.49 -26.77
C THR A 120 -7.53 -3.85 -27.25
N PRO A 121 -8.75 -3.88 -27.83
CA PRO A 121 -9.30 -5.08 -28.45
C PRO A 121 -8.41 -5.67 -29.56
N GLU A 122 -7.60 -4.84 -30.23
CA GLU A 122 -6.65 -5.23 -31.29
C GLU A 122 -5.27 -5.65 -30.75
N ASN A 123 -5.18 -5.95 -29.45
CA ASN A 123 -3.97 -6.43 -28.77
C ASN A 123 -2.82 -5.42 -28.82
N CYS A 124 -3.14 -4.14 -28.62
CA CYS A 124 -2.16 -3.06 -28.54
C CYS A 124 -2.11 -2.44 -27.14
N VAL A 125 -0.91 -2.32 -26.59
CA VAL A 125 -0.61 -1.62 -25.33
C VAL A 125 -0.52 -0.12 -25.60
N LEU A 126 -1.29 0.66 -24.86
CA LEU A 126 -1.26 2.12 -24.88
C LEU A 126 -0.78 2.68 -23.54
N ASN A 127 -0.11 3.82 -23.56
CA ASN A 127 0.18 4.61 -22.34
C ASN A 127 -1.05 5.41 -21.86
N ASN A 128 -0.88 6.19 -20.78
CA ASN A 128 -1.94 7.02 -20.22
C ASN A 128 -2.45 8.10 -21.21
N GLN A 129 -1.62 8.54 -22.15
CA GLN A 129 -1.97 9.46 -23.24
C GLN A 129 -2.60 8.75 -24.44
N LYS A 130 -2.90 7.45 -24.32
CA LYS A 130 -3.45 6.59 -25.37
C LYS A 130 -2.55 6.46 -26.61
N GLN A 131 -1.25 6.68 -26.45
CA GLN A 131 -0.27 6.44 -27.52
C GLN A 131 0.13 4.97 -27.53
N THR A 132 0.14 4.36 -28.71
CA THR A 132 0.49 2.96 -28.87
C THR A 132 1.98 2.72 -28.60
N LEU A 133 2.29 1.84 -27.64
CA LEU A 133 3.64 1.45 -27.29
C LEU A 133 4.05 0.14 -27.98
N LEU A 134 3.17 -0.85 -27.95
CA LEU A 134 3.42 -2.23 -28.41
C LEU A 134 2.13 -2.83 -28.95
N CYS A 135 2.19 -3.65 -30.01
CA CYS A 135 1.03 -4.41 -30.51
C CYS A 135 1.40 -5.88 -30.71
N GLY A 136 0.40 -6.77 -30.71
CA GLY A 136 0.61 -8.21 -30.87
C GLY A 136 0.84 -8.93 -29.54
N VAL A 137 0.21 -8.46 -28.47
CA VAL A 137 0.32 -9.06 -27.14
C VAL A 137 -1.06 -9.36 -26.54
N SER A 138 -1.21 -10.52 -25.91
CA SER A 138 -2.45 -11.00 -25.30
C SER A 138 -2.66 -10.47 -23.89
N ASP A 139 -1.57 -10.25 -23.16
CA ASP A 139 -1.50 -9.68 -21.81
C ASP A 139 -0.16 -8.94 -21.63
N PHE A 140 -0.05 -8.08 -20.62
CA PHE A 140 1.16 -7.32 -20.39
C PHE A 140 1.28 -6.79 -18.96
N GLU A 141 2.49 -6.42 -18.58
CA GLU A 141 2.81 -5.70 -17.35
C GLU A 141 3.86 -4.61 -17.60
N VAL A 142 3.85 -3.56 -16.78
CA VAL A 142 4.75 -2.41 -16.94
C VAL A 142 5.46 -2.07 -15.64
N THR A 143 6.79 -1.96 -15.70
CA THR A 143 7.60 -1.55 -14.55
C THR A 143 7.71 -0.03 -14.43
N VAL A 144 8.12 0.45 -13.25
CA VAL A 144 8.40 1.88 -13.02
C VAL A 144 9.51 2.45 -13.90
N ASP A 145 10.41 1.58 -14.38
CA ASP A 145 11.52 1.94 -15.28
C ASP A 145 11.11 1.92 -16.75
N LYS A 146 9.80 1.98 -17.04
CA LYS A 146 9.23 1.99 -18.40
C LYS A 146 9.62 0.76 -19.23
N LYS A 147 9.73 -0.40 -18.58
CA LYS A 147 9.91 -1.69 -19.23
C LYS A 147 8.58 -2.42 -19.31
N ILE A 148 8.25 -2.94 -20.48
CA ILE A 148 7.01 -3.66 -20.74
C ILE A 148 7.35 -5.14 -20.94
N TYR A 149 6.74 -6.01 -20.14
CA TYR A 149 6.72 -7.44 -20.40
C TYR A 149 5.37 -7.77 -21.03
N GLY A 150 5.35 -8.18 -22.29
CA GLY A 150 4.12 -8.56 -23.00
C GLY A 150 4.11 -10.03 -23.37
N LEU A 151 2.98 -10.71 -23.22
CA LEU A 151 2.77 -12.08 -23.68
C LEU A 151 2.28 -12.07 -25.12
N ILE A 152 2.86 -12.85 -26.02
CA ILE A 152 2.53 -12.82 -27.46
C ILE A 152 1.12 -13.38 -27.72
N ASP A 153 0.37 -12.72 -28.61
CA ASP A 153 -1.00 -13.11 -28.99
C ASP A 153 -1.10 -14.10 -30.16
N ASN A 154 0.04 -14.59 -30.66
CA ASN A 154 0.19 -15.47 -31.83
C ASN A 154 -0.26 -14.85 -33.17
N SER A 155 -0.47 -13.54 -33.26
CA SER A 155 -0.80 -12.85 -34.51
C SER A 155 0.36 -12.77 -35.52
N GLY A 156 1.58 -13.12 -35.10
CA GLY A 156 2.81 -12.97 -35.90
C GLY A 156 3.35 -11.54 -35.96
N ARG A 157 2.72 -10.56 -35.28
CA ARG A 157 3.19 -9.17 -35.23
C ARG A 157 4.47 -8.98 -34.40
N GLN A 158 4.74 -9.89 -33.46
CA GLN A 158 5.91 -9.85 -32.58
C GLN A 158 6.72 -11.13 -32.70
N GLN A 159 8.05 -10.97 -32.68
CA GLN A 159 8.97 -12.09 -32.54
C GLN A 159 9.21 -12.37 -31.05
N ALA A 160 9.13 -13.66 -30.69
CA ALA A 160 9.41 -14.15 -29.34
C ALA A 160 10.79 -13.74 -28.83
N ASP A 161 10.83 -13.36 -27.56
CA ASP A 161 12.00 -13.02 -26.76
C ASP A 161 12.05 -13.92 -25.52
N THR A 162 13.15 -13.87 -24.78
CA THR A 162 13.33 -14.59 -23.52
C THR A 162 13.53 -13.63 -22.36
N LEU A 163 13.14 -14.07 -21.16
CA LEU A 163 13.42 -13.31 -19.94
C LEU A 163 14.93 -13.08 -19.73
N SER A 164 15.77 -14.04 -20.10
CA SER A 164 17.23 -13.99 -19.93
C SER A 164 17.96 -13.10 -20.93
N SER A 165 17.33 -12.72 -22.05
CA SER A 165 17.91 -11.79 -23.02
C SER A 165 18.31 -10.47 -22.36
N SER A 166 19.50 -9.95 -22.64
CA SER A 166 19.90 -8.61 -22.16
C SER A 166 19.33 -7.49 -23.04
N ILE A 167 18.84 -7.84 -24.24
CA ILE A 167 18.38 -6.88 -25.23
C ILE A 167 16.91 -6.56 -24.98
N TRP A 168 16.59 -5.27 -25.01
CA TRP A 168 15.24 -4.74 -24.92
C TRP A 168 14.90 -4.03 -26.23
N LYS A 169 13.69 -4.25 -26.75
CA LYS A 169 13.22 -3.62 -27.99
C LYS A 169 12.60 -2.27 -27.67
N THR A 170 12.81 -1.26 -28.50
CA THR A 170 12.22 0.08 -28.30
C THR A 170 10.75 0.09 -28.72
N ALA A 171 9.87 0.68 -27.91
CA ALA A 171 8.45 0.84 -28.22
C ALA A 171 8.23 1.79 -29.42
N SER A 172 7.13 1.61 -30.16
CA SER A 172 6.97 2.22 -31.50
C SER A 172 6.80 3.74 -31.50
N ASN A 173 6.01 4.31 -30.58
CA ASN A 173 5.69 5.75 -30.58
C ASN A 173 6.26 6.53 -29.38
N ASP A 174 6.91 5.85 -28.44
CA ASP A 174 7.57 6.48 -27.30
C ASP A 174 8.85 5.71 -26.98
N SER A 175 9.98 6.24 -27.44
CA SER A 175 11.29 5.60 -27.27
C SER A 175 11.80 5.58 -25.82
N SER A 176 11.08 6.24 -24.88
CA SER A 176 11.37 6.10 -23.46
C SER A 176 10.88 4.77 -22.88
N TYR A 177 10.03 4.04 -23.61
CA TYR A 177 9.62 2.70 -23.26
C TYR A 177 10.40 1.65 -24.05
N THR A 178 10.69 0.55 -23.36
CA THR A 178 11.27 -0.63 -23.97
C THR A 178 10.46 -1.87 -23.60
N TYR A 179 10.53 -2.93 -24.39
CA TYR A 179 9.71 -4.12 -24.17
C TYR A 179 10.42 -5.43 -24.49
N LYS A 180 9.85 -6.49 -23.93
CA LYS A 180 10.06 -7.90 -24.30
C LYS A 180 8.72 -8.56 -24.62
N ALA A 181 8.68 -9.30 -25.72
CA ALA A 181 7.51 -10.06 -26.14
C ALA A 181 7.75 -11.55 -25.87
N LEU A 182 7.18 -12.09 -24.81
CA LEU A 182 7.41 -13.43 -24.30
C LEU A 182 6.42 -14.44 -24.92
N ALA A 183 6.89 -15.63 -25.23
CA ALA A 183 6.07 -16.75 -25.72
C ALA A 183 6.12 -17.94 -24.75
N GLY A 184 5.11 -18.81 -24.80
CA GLY A 184 5.04 -20.02 -23.96
C GLY A 184 4.49 -19.80 -22.55
N TYR A 185 3.86 -18.65 -22.30
CA TYR A 185 3.27 -18.28 -21.02
C TYR A 185 1.79 -17.94 -21.20
N LYS A 186 0.99 -18.34 -20.21
CA LYS A 186 -0.45 -18.13 -20.14
C LYS A 186 -0.82 -16.87 -19.36
N GLY A 187 0.02 -16.47 -18.40
CA GLY A 187 -0.24 -15.31 -17.53
C GLY A 187 1.05 -14.70 -16.98
N ILE A 188 0.96 -13.45 -16.56
CA ILE A 188 2.06 -12.65 -16.02
C ILE A 188 1.54 -11.72 -14.92
N THR A 189 2.36 -11.46 -13.89
CA THR A 189 2.19 -10.36 -12.93
C THR A 189 3.56 -9.81 -12.54
N LEU A 190 3.62 -8.64 -11.91
CA LEU A 190 4.86 -8.09 -11.35
C LEU A 190 4.85 -8.08 -9.82
N LEU A 191 5.86 -8.70 -9.21
CA LEU A 191 6.17 -8.52 -7.79
C LEU A 191 7.40 -7.63 -7.65
N LYS A 192 7.21 -6.38 -7.22
CA LYS A 192 8.30 -5.38 -7.10
C LYS A 192 9.11 -5.23 -8.41
N ASP A 193 8.39 -5.03 -9.52
CA ASP A 193 8.94 -4.91 -10.88
C ASP A 193 9.66 -6.17 -11.41
N GLN A 194 9.56 -7.31 -10.72
CA GLN A 194 10.04 -8.61 -11.21
C GLN A 194 8.87 -9.45 -11.73
N PRO A 195 8.97 -10.01 -12.95
CA PRO A 195 7.90 -10.83 -13.50
C PRO A 195 7.77 -12.16 -12.77
N ILE A 196 6.53 -12.55 -12.51
CA ILE A 196 6.13 -13.91 -12.15
C ILE A 196 5.30 -14.44 -13.31
N LEU A 197 5.66 -15.60 -13.83
CA LEU A 197 5.02 -16.16 -15.01
C LEU A 197 4.22 -17.42 -14.68
N ILE A 198 3.13 -17.60 -15.41
CA ILE A 198 2.37 -18.84 -15.49
C ILE A 198 2.71 -19.49 -16.83
N ASN A 199 3.28 -20.69 -16.81
CA ASN A 199 3.62 -21.45 -18.01
C ASN A 199 2.38 -21.84 -18.81
N GLN A 200 2.58 -22.25 -20.06
CA GLN A 200 1.49 -22.70 -20.94
C GLN A 200 0.65 -23.85 -20.35
N ASP A 201 1.24 -24.70 -19.51
CA ASP A 201 0.57 -25.82 -18.82
C ASP A 201 -0.19 -25.39 -17.54
N GLY A 202 -0.22 -24.09 -17.27
CA GLY A 202 -0.84 -23.48 -16.10
C GLY A 202 0.07 -23.41 -14.88
N ARG A 203 1.27 -24.00 -14.86
CA ARG A 203 2.11 -24.00 -13.65
C ARG A 203 2.81 -22.65 -13.45
N VAL A 204 2.72 -22.10 -12.24
CA VAL A 204 3.56 -20.96 -11.81
C VAL A 204 5.00 -21.40 -11.56
N ASP A 205 5.95 -20.46 -11.53
CA ASP A 205 7.35 -20.73 -11.22
C ASP A 205 7.53 -21.58 -9.94
N ALA A 206 8.54 -22.45 -9.92
CA ALA A 206 8.79 -23.38 -8.81
C ALA A 206 9.06 -22.70 -7.46
N GLN A 207 9.60 -21.49 -7.48
CA GLN A 207 9.77 -20.66 -6.27
C GLN A 207 8.43 -20.28 -5.62
N TYR A 208 7.33 -20.36 -6.36
CA TYR A 208 5.96 -20.15 -5.89
C TYR A 208 5.17 -21.47 -5.87
N GLY A 209 5.81 -22.60 -5.60
CA GLY A 209 5.14 -23.88 -5.34
C GLY A 209 4.63 -24.65 -6.57
N SER A 210 4.89 -24.18 -7.80
CA SER A 210 4.53 -24.90 -9.04
C SER A 210 3.05 -25.27 -9.20
N GLU A 211 2.14 -24.62 -8.47
CA GLU A 211 0.71 -24.87 -8.58
C GLU A 211 0.17 -24.50 -9.97
N LYS A 212 -0.88 -25.19 -10.40
CA LYS A 212 -1.57 -24.87 -11.65
C LYS A 212 -2.58 -23.75 -11.42
N LEU A 213 -2.36 -22.61 -12.06
CA LEU A 213 -3.12 -21.39 -11.89
C LEU A 213 -3.70 -20.93 -13.25
N ILE A 214 -4.89 -20.33 -13.22
CA ILE A 214 -5.48 -19.61 -14.36
C ILE A 214 -4.96 -18.18 -14.42
N SER A 215 -4.83 -17.55 -13.25
CA SER A 215 -4.44 -16.15 -13.08
C SER A 215 -3.69 -15.97 -11.77
N ILE A 216 -2.83 -14.96 -11.72
CA ILE A 216 -2.06 -14.56 -10.54
C ILE A 216 -2.03 -13.03 -10.48
N SER A 217 -2.10 -12.47 -9.28
CA SER A 217 -2.01 -11.04 -9.03
C SER A 217 -1.11 -10.78 -7.82
N ALA A 218 -0.32 -9.72 -7.90
CA ALA A 218 0.55 -9.26 -6.84
C ALA A 218 0.05 -7.94 -6.26
N GLY A 219 -0.08 -7.87 -4.94
CA GLY A 219 -0.41 -6.65 -4.21
C GLY A 219 0.79 -5.72 -4.08
N ILE A 220 0.52 -4.43 -3.78
CA ILE A 220 1.57 -3.41 -3.60
C ILE A 220 2.50 -3.72 -2.40
N ASP A 221 1.99 -4.45 -1.43
CA ASP A 221 2.72 -4.94 -0.24
C ASP A 221 3.53 -6.22 -0.51
N GLY A 222 3.37 -6.81 -1.69
CA GLY A 222 3.99 -8.06 -2.10
C GLY A 222 3.24 -9.33 -1.73
N SER A 223 1.98 -9.21 -1.29
CA SER A 223 1.05 -10.35 -1.23
C SER A 223 0.82 -10.94 -2.63
N LEU A 224 0.58 -12.25 -2.71
CA LEU A 224 0.26 -12.93 -3.97
C LEU A 224 -1.06 -13.68 -3.83
N TRP A 225 -1.93 -13.48 -4.80
CA TRP A 225 -3.24 -14.11 -4.90
C TRP A 225 -3.38 -14.75 -6.27
N ALA A 226 -4.15 -15.83 -6.37
CA ALA A 226 -4.29 -16.57 -7.61
C ALA A 226 -5.64 -17.27 -7.74
N LEU A 227 -5.97 -17.68 -8.96
CA LEU A 227 -7.11 -18.53 -9.28
C LEU A 227 -6.56 -19.92 -9.64
N LEU A 228 -7.00 -20.96 -8.93
CA LEU A 228 -6.60 -22.35 -9.15
C LEU A 228 -7.14 -22.88 -10.50
N ASP A 229 -6.30 -23.56 -11.28
CA ASP A 229 -6.73 -24.21 -12.52
C ASP A 229 -7.45 -25.52 -12.22
N GLU A 230 -8.79 -25.44 -12.21
CA GLU A 230 -9.69 -26.55 -11.94
C GLU A 230 -10.45 -26.95 -13.21
N ILE A 231 -10.61 -28.27 -13.41
CA ILE A 231 -11.25 -28.81 -14.59
C ILE A 231 -12.78 -28.69 -14.44
N ASN A 232 -13.47 -28.22 -15.48
CA ASN A 232 -14.93 -28.12 -15.56
C ASN A 232 -15.59 -27.20 -14.51
N VAL A 233 -14.89 -26.16 -14.05
CA VAL A 233 -15.50 -25.11 -13.21
C VAL A 233 -15.73 -23.84 -14.03
N THR A 234 -16.77 -23.10 -13.69
CA THR A 234 -17.02 -21.76 -14.23
C THR A 234 -16.34 -20.68 -13.40
N ASP A 235 -16.23 -20.91 -12.09
CA ASP A 235 -15.58 -20.04 -11.13
C ASP A 235 -14.45 -20.80 -10.46
N TYR A 236 -13.25 -20.24 -10.51
CA TYR A 236 -12.04 -20.87 -10.01
C TYR A 236 -11.84 -20.54 -8.54
N THR A 237 -11.38 -21.52 -7.76
CA THR A 237 -11.06 -21.33 -6.34
C THR A 237 -9.97 -20.29 -6.17
N VAL A 238 -10.18 -19.35 -5.25
CA VAL A 238 -9.16 -18.35 -4.90
C VAL A 238 -8.11 -18.98 -4.01
N LEU A 239 -6.85 -18.72 -4.33
CA LEU A 239 -5.69 -19.07 -3.53
C LEU A 239 -4.98 -17.82 -3.04
N LYS A 240 -4.31 -17.95 -1.90
CA LYS A 240 -3.32 -16.98 -1.46
C LYS A 240 -2.00 -17.66 -1.12
N TRP A 241 -0.91 -17.00 -1.49
CA TRP A 241 0.44 -17.43 -1.17
C TRP A 241 0.81 -17.03 0.24
N GLN A 242 1.30 -17.98 1.03
CA GLN A 242 1.88 -17.71 2.33
C GLN A 242 3.41 -17.68 2.24
N THR A 243 3.99 -16.50 2.42
CA THR A 243 5.43 -16.27 2.24
C THR A 243 6.29 -17.06 3.23
N VAL A 244 5.81 -17.23 4.47
CA VAL A 244 6.56 -17.93 5.54
C VAL A 244 6.64 -19.43 5.28
N SER A 245 5.52 -20.05 4.91
CA SER A 245 5.46 -21.48 4.65
C SER A 245 5.78 -21.85 3.20
N GLN A 246 5.88 -20.86 2.31
CA GLN A 246 6.03 -21.01 0.86
C GLN A 246 4.99 -21.98 0.27
N LYS A 247 3.71 -21.74 0.61
CA LYS A 247 2.59 -22.60 0.19
C LYS A 247 1.38 -21.77 -0.20
N TRP A 248 0.62 -22.29 -1.15
CA TRP A 248 -0.72 -21.78 -1.46
C TRP A 248 -1.75 -22.37 -0.49
N TYR A 249 -2.67 -21.53 -0.03
CA TYR A 249 -3.82 -21.95 0.74
C TYR A 249 -5.12 -21.57 0.03
N LYS A 250 -6.10 -22.46 0.10
CA LYS A 250 -7.41 -22.24 -0.49
C LYS A 250 -8.22 -21.29 0.39
N ILE A 251 -8.90 -20.36 -0.25
CA ILE A 251 -9.82 -19.45 0.41
C ILE A 251 -11.23 -20.00 0.24
N THR A 252 -11.85 -20.42 1.34
CA THR A 252 -13.20 -20.98 1.33
C THR A 252 -14.25 -19.88 1.10
N GLY A 253 -15.37 -20.25 0.47
CA GLY A 253 -16.52 -19.37 0.28
C GLY A 253 -16.38 -18.31 -0.82
N VAL A 254 -15.29 -18.33 -1.59
CA VAL A 254 -15.04 -17.36 -2.66
C VAL A 254 -14.41 -18.03 -3.88
N SER A 255 -14.86 -17.62 -5.06
CA SER A 255 -14.39 -18.12 -6.36
C SER A 255 -14.62 -17.06 -7.42
N GLY A 256 -13.88 -17.10 -8.53
CA GLY A 256 -14.11 -16.18 -9.65
C GLY A 256 -13.33 -16.50 -10.91
N VAL A 257 -13.45 -15.64 -11.92
CA VAL A 257 -12.80 -15.75 -13.24
C VAL A 257 -11.71 -14.70 -13.45
N SER A 258 -11.76 -13.59 -12.72
CA SER A 258 -10.68 -12.61 -12.65
C SER A 258 -10.52 -12.13 -11.20
N LEU A 259 -9.28 -11.82 -10.81
CA LEU A 259 -8.98 -11.22 -9.53
C LEU A 259 -7.89 -10.16 -9.68
N SER A 260 -7.90 -9.20 -8.75
CA SER A 260 -6.81 -8.27 -8.58
C SER A 260 -6.59 -7.99 -7.10
N SER A 261 -5.36 -8.19 -6.65
CA SER A 261 -4.97 -7.93 -5.27
C SER A 261 -4.41 -6.53 -5.15
N TYR A 262 -4.97 -5.75 -4.23
CA TYR A 262 -4.34 -4.52 -3.79
C TYR A 262 -3.27 -4.83 -2.73
N ASN A 263 -3.58 -5.74 -1.81
CA ASN A 263 -2.72 -6.11 -0.69
C ASN A 263 -3.13 -7.47 -0.05
N GLU A 264 -2.46 -7.88 1.03
CA GLU A 264 -2.64 -9.11 1.83
C GLU A 264 -4.08 -9.41 2.27
N ILE A 265 -5.02 -8.45 2.23
CA ILE A 265 -6.40 -8.58 2.72
C ILE A 265 -7.45 -8.03 1.76
N SER A 266 -7.06 -7.17 0.82
CA SER A 266 -7.97 -6.44 -0.04
C SER A 266 -7.79 -6.93 -1.47
N VAL A 267 -8.79 -7.66 -1.92
CA VAL A 267 -8.82 -8.33 -3.22
C VAL A 267 -10.17 -8.04 -3.85
N ALA A 268 -10.14 -7.66 -5.11
CA ALA A 268 -11.31 -7.56 -5.95
C ALA A 268 -11.41 -8.81 -6.83
N ILE A 269 -12.61 -9.40 -6.91
CA ILE A 269 -12.84 -10.64 -7.64
C ILE A 269 -14.08 -10.45 -8.51
N VAL A 270 -14.02 -10.92 -9.74
CA VAL A 270 -15.17 -11.00 -10.65
C VAL A 270 -15.52 -12.47 -10.84
N ASP A 271 -16.79 -12.82 -10.68
CA ASP A 271 -17.29 -14.17 -10.91
C ASP A 271 -17.70 -14.39 -12.38
N SER A 272 -18.09 -15.61 -12.72
CA SER A 272 -18.52 -16.04 -14.05
C SER A 272 -19.83 -15.37 -14.52
N LYS A 273 -20.60 -14.78 -13.60
CA LYS A 273 -21.78 -13.97 -13.89
C LYS A 273 -21.43 -12.49 -14.09
N GLY A 274 -20.16 -12.14 -13.90
CA GLY A 274 -19.64 -10.78 -13.95
C GLY A 274 -20.01 -9.94 -12.73
N LEU A 275 -20.36 -10.56 -11.61
CA LEU A 275 -20.55 -9.90 -10.33
C LEU A 275 -19.20 -9.69 -9.67
N LEU A 276 -19.00 -8.48 -9.14
CA LEU A 276 -17.76 -8.10 -8.50
C LEU A 276 -17.90 -8.10 -6.97
N SER A 277 -16.98 -8.79 -6.31
CA SER A 277 -16.87 -8.92 -4.85
C SER A 277 -15.58 -8.29 -4.35
N LEU A 278 -15.64 -7.60 -3.21
CA LEU A 278 -14.51 -6.86 -2.64
C LEU A 278 -14.27 -7.35 -1.21
N SER A 279 -13.08 -7.87 -0.93
CA SER A 279 -12.67 -8.21 0.44
C SER A 279 -12.30 -6.95 1.21
N SER A 280 -12.91 -6.72 2.38
CA SER A 280 -12.61 -5.55 3.22
C SER A 280 -12.70 -5.77 4.74
N GLN A 281 -12.77 -7.01 5.26
CA GLN A 281 -12.99 -7.23 6.69
C GLN A 281 -12.04 -8.21 7.40
N VAL A 282 -11.87 -7.91 8.69
CA VAL A 282 -11.15 -8.69 9.71
C VAL A 282 -12.21 -9.26 10.67
N GLY A 283 -12.44 -10.58 10.70
CA GLY A 283 -13.40 -11.16 11.65
C GLY A 283 -13.83 -12.62 11.43
N HIS A 284 -13.16 -13.55 12.12
CA HIS A 284 -13.39 -15.00 12.15
C HIS A 284 -12.84 -15.78 10.95
N GLN A 285 -12.15 -16.88 11.24
CA GLN A 285 -11.36 -17.63 10.28
C GLN A 285 -11.65 -19.12 10.40
N ASP A 286 -11.91 -19.77 9.28
CA ASP A 286 -11.90 -21.22 9.18
C ASP A 286 -10.44 -21.72 9.14
N GLU A 287 -10.22 -22.95 9.60
CA GLU A 287 -8.90 -23.59 9.57
C GLU A 287 -8.36 -23.65 8.13
N ALA A 288 -7.11 -23.22 7.92
CA ALA A 288 -6.53 -23.10 6.58
C ALA A 288 -6.43 -24.46 5.87
N ALA A 289 -7.15 -24.60 4.76
CA ALA A 289 -7.06 -25.76 3.88
C ALA A 289 -5.92 -25.56 2.87
N TYR A 290 -4.80 -26.27 3.07
CA TYR A 290 -3.68 -26.24 2.14
C TYR A 290 -3.97 -27.06 0.88
N VAL A 291 -3.43 -26.61 -0.25
CA VAL A 291 -3.36 -27.47 -1.44
C VAL A 291 -2.38 -28.59 -1.11
N VAL A 292 -2.91 -29.81 -0.98
CA VAL A 292 -2.07 -31.00 -0.77
C VAL A 292 -1.57 -31.42 -2.13
N GLU A 293 -0.25 -31.39 -2.32
CA GLU A 293 0.39 -31.92 -3.51
C GLU A 293 0.02 -33.40 -3.63
N THR A 294 -0.92 -33.71 -4.51
CA THR A 294 -1.25 -35.10 -4.83
C THR A 294 -0.02 -35.68 -5.50
N ALA A 295 0.73 -36.51 -4.77
CA ALA A 295 1.88 -37.22 -5.30
C ALA A 295 1.49 -37.81 -6.67
N PRO A 296 2.34 -37.66 -7.71
CA PRO A 296 2.05 -38.20 -9.03
C PRO A 296 1.69 -39.68 -8.87
N PRO A 297 0.68 -40.19 -9.59
CA PRO A 297 0.27 -41.57 -9.46
C PRO A 297 1.48 -42.46 -9.72
N THR A 298 1.94 -43.15 -8.68
CA THR A 298 2.94 -44.21 -8.81
C THR A 298 2.30 -45.27 -9.69
N ILE A 299 2.61 -45.23 -10.98
CA ILE A 299 2.25 -46.28 -11.93
C ILE A 299 2.97 -47.52 -11.41
N ALA A 300 2.24 -48.41 -10.74
CA ALA A 300 2.74 -49.71 -10.37
C ALA A 300 3.23 -50.41 -11.65
N PRO A 301 4.43 -50.99 -11.67
CA PRO A 301 4.92 -51.69 -12.85
C PRO A 301 3.99 -52.87 -13.15
N SER A 302 3.23 -52.75 -14.24
CA SER A 302 2.41 -53.83 -14.75
C SER A 302 3.37 -54.92 -15.25
N THR A 303 3.43 -56.01 -14.49
CA THR A 303 4.15 -57.22 -14.85
C THR A 303 3.35 -57.97 -15.91
N THR A 304 3.91 -58.12 -17.10
CA THR A 304 3.51 -59.18 -18.03
C THR A 304 4.76 -59.76 -18.65
N GLN A 305 4.97 -61.04 -18.36
CA GLN A 305 6.07 -61.87 -18.85
C GLN A 305 6.04 -61.98 -20.38
N SER A 306 7.22 -62.03 -21.03
CA SER A 306 7.75 -63.25 -21.69
C SER A 306 9.01 -62.99 -22.53
N GLN A 307 9.94 -63.95 -22.43
CA GLN A 307 11.03 -64.32 -23.37
C GLN A 307 12.42 -63.66 -23.25
N THR A 308 13.26 -64.36 -22.49
CA THR A 308 14.55 -64.99 -22.86
C THR A 308 15.38 -64.37 -24.00
N THR A 309 16.53 -63.76 -23.67
CA THR A 309 17.87 -64.16 -24.17
C THR A 309 19.01 -63.50 -23.38
N ILE A 310 20.02 -64.30 -23.04
CA ILE A 310 21.36 -63.97 -22.48
C ILE A 310 22.30 -64.00 -23.73
N PRO A 311 23.41 -63.22 -23.89
CA PRO A 311 24.45 -63.07 -22.87
C PRO A 311 25.31 -61.79 -22.78
N GLN A 312 25.92 -61.69 -21.58
CA GLN A 312 27.24 -61.15 -21.22
C GLN A 312 27.64 -59.74 -21.68
N THR A 313 27.82 -58.85 -20.71
CA THR A 313 28.77 -57.73 -20.84
C THR A 313 29.50 -57.48 -19.51
N THR A 314 30.81 -57.36 -19.65
CA THR A 314 31.86 -57.19 -18.65
C THR A 314 31.69 -55.95 -17.78
N ILE A 315 31.85 -56.11 -16.46
CA ILE A 315 31.84 -55.02 -15.48
C ILE A 315 33.28 -54.49 -15.33
N ALA A 316 33.48 -53.20 -15.56
CA ALA A 316 34.68 -52.45 -15.13
C ALA A 316 34.35 -51.65 -13.87
N PRO A 317 35.25 -51.53 -12.88
CA PRO A 317 34.98 -50.81 -11.64
C PRO A 317 35.20 -49.30 -11.83
N THR A 318 34.19 -48.49 -11.51
CA THR A 318 34.31 -47.03 -11.43
C THR A 318 34.57 -46.62 -9.99
N THR A 319 35.76 -46.08 -9.74
CA THR A 319 36.17 -45.47 -8.47
C THR A 319 35.52 -44.09 -8.33
N ILE A 320 34.69 -43.90 -7.29
CA ILE A 320 34.08 -42.62 -6.94
C ILE A 320 35.03 -41.89 -5.98
N ALA A 321 35.53 -40.72 -6.38
CA ALA A 321 36.28 -39.81 -5.52
C ALA A 321 35.32 -38.92 -4.70
N PRO A 322 35.58 -38.68 -3.41
CA PRO A 322 34.73 -37.81 -2.59
C PRO A 322 35.01 -36.33 -2.90
N THR A 323 33.97 -35.59 -3.28
CA THR A 323 34.01 -34.13 -3.43
C THR A 323 33.50 -33.49 -2.13
N THR A 324 34.41 -32.84 -1.39
CA THR A 324 34.12 -32.04 -0.22
C THR A 324 33.77 -30.60 -0.65
N ASN A 325 32.49 -30.23 -0.53
CA ASN A 325 32.09 -28.83 -0.68
C ASN A 325 32.38 -28.05 0.61
N PRO A 326 32.99 -26.86 0.53
CA PRO A 326 33.27 -26.03 1.70
C PRO A 326 31.97 -25.42 2.26
N PRO A 327 31.89 -25.21 3.59
CA PRO A 327 30.70 -24.66 4.23
C PRO A 327 30.53 -23.19 3.84
N THR A 328 29.40 -22.87 3.21
CA THR A 328 28.98 -21.50 2.94
C THR A 328 28.24 -20.98 4.17
N THR A 329 28.92 -20.18 5.00
CA THR A 329 28.31 -19.51 6.15
C THR A 329 27.46 -18.33 5.65
N THR A 330 26.17 -18.56 5.44
CA THR A 330 25.20 -17.49 5.22
C THR A 330 24.90 -16.81 6.54
N VAL A 331 25.36 -15.57 6.72
CA VAL A 331 24.95 -14.73 7.84
C VAL A 331 23.43 -14.47 7.71
N PRO A 332 22.61 -14.79 8.73
CA PRO A 332 21.19 -14.55 8.65
C PRO A 332 20.93 -13.04 8.77
N THR A 333 20.53 -12.42 7.66
CA THR A 333 20.02 -11.04 7.67
C THR A 333 18.58 -11.08 8.13
N THR A 334 18.34 -11.03 9.45
CA THR A 334 17.01 -10.91 10.02
C THR A 334 16.50 -9.49 9.79
N VAL A 335 15.62 -9.31 8.80
CA VAL A 335 14.87 -8.05 8.65
C VAL A 335 13.95 -7.91 9.88
N PRO A 336 14.08 -6.83 10.67
CA PRO A 336 13.22 -6.66 11.84
C PRO A 336 11.75 -6.57 11.43
N PRO A 337 10.84 -7.24 12.17
CA PRO A 337 9.41 -7.25 11.87
C PRO A 337 8.82 -5.84 11.95
N LEU A 338 7.84 -5.56 11.09
CA LEU A 338 7.07 -4.31 11.07
C LEU A 338 6.24 -4.17 12.37
N PRO A 339 5.93 -2.93 12.81
CA PRO A 339 5.15 -2.71 14.01
C PRO A 339 3.70 -3.14 13.77
N ILE A 340 3.08 -3.71 14.80
CA ILE A 340 1.65 -3.97 14.82
C ILE A 340 0.95 -2.65 15.15
N VAL A 341 0.11 -2.14 14.26
CA VAL A 341 -0.70 -0.94 14.54
C VAL A 341 -2.13 -1.40 14.84
N LEU A 342 -2.54 -1.30 16.10
CA LEU A 342 -3.89 -1.65 16.51
C LEU A 342 -4.82 -0.46 16.30
N SER A 343 -5.90 -0.66 15.55
CA SER A 343 -7.02 0.29 15.40
C SER A 343 -6.67 1.67 14.83
N GLN A 344 -5.92 1.71 13.72
CA GLN A 344 -5.71 2.96 12.99
C GLN A 344 -7.03 3.41 12.30
N PRO A 345 -7.50 4.66 12.50
CA PRO A 345 -8.74 5.10 11.88
C PRO A 345 -8.49 5.33 10.38
N SER A 346 -9.50 5.11 9.54
CA SER A 346 -9.36 5.25 8.08
C SER A 346 -9.00 6.67 7.62
N ASN A 347 -9.19 7.67 8.47
CA ASN A 347 -8.79 9.05 8.21
C ASN A 347 -7.47 9.43 8.90
N SER A 348 -6.65 8.46 9.30
CA SER A 348 -5.43 8.72 10.07
C SER A 348 -4.49 9.72 9.38
N ILE A 349 -3.81 10.57 10.16
CA ILE A 349 -2.78 11.48 9.67
C ILE A 349 -1.45 10.76 9.35
N LEU A 350 -1.29 9.49 9.74
CA LEU A 350 -0.06 8.72 9.57
C LEU A 350 -0.18 7.66 8.47
N THR A 351 0.93 7.41 7.78
CA THR A 351 1.09 6.30 6.84
C THR A 351 1.84 5.12 7.49
N HIS A 352 1.85 3.97 6.83
CA HIS A 352 2.62 2.81 7.30
C HIS A 352 4.13 3.10 7.37
N SER A 353 4.67 3.84 6.39
CA SER A 353 6.06 4.29 6.42
C SER A 353 6.37 5.19 7.62
N ASP A 354 5.39 5.99 8.06
CA ASP A 354 5.54 6.85 9.24
C ASP A 354 5.62 6.01 10.51
N PHE A 355 4.76 4.99 10.67
CA PHE A 355 4.85 4.07 11.82
C PHE A 355 6.17 3.31 11.84
N LYS A 356 6.64 2.82 10.70
CA LYS A 356 7.95 2.16 10.58
C LYS A 356 9.08 3.08 11.05
N TRP A 357 9.04 4.36 10.69
CA TRP A 357 9.99 5.34 11.20
C TRP A 357 9.82 5.58 12.71
N LEU A 358 8.58 5.74 13.18
CA LEU A 358 8.26 5.98 14.60
C LEU A 358 8.74 4.85 15.52
N GLN A 359 8.81 3.59 15.06
CA GLN A 359 9.35 2.47 15.84
C GLN A 359 10.72 2.76 16.44
N THR A 360 11.54 3.49 15.70
CA THR A 360 12.96 3.75 16.03
C THR A 360 13.24 5.24 16.20
N ALA A 361 12.21 6.10 16.08
CA ALA A 361 12.35 7.55 16.15
C ALA A 361 12.69 8.06 17.56
N VAL A 362 12.52 7.24 18.61
CA VAL A 362 12.92 7.60 19.98
C VAL A 362 14.16 6.79 20.34
N THR A 363 15.29 7.47 20.52
CA THR A 363 16.57 6.80 20.83
C THR A 363 16.44 5.93 22.08
N GLY A 364 16.91 4.68 21.99
CA GLY A 364 16.86 3.71 23.09
C GLY A 364 15.50 3.05 23.29
N LYS A 365 14.54 3.28 22.39
CA LYS A 365 13.25 2.62 22.34
C LYS A 365 13.11 1.88 21.01
N ASN A 366 12.44 0.74 21.02
CA ASN A 366 12.02 0.05 19.82
C ASN A 366 10.55 -0.35 20.01
N PHE A 367 9.64 0.39 19.38
CA PHE A 367 8.21 0.15 19.57
C PHE A 367 7.74 -0.94 18.62
N THR A 368 7.09 -1.95 19.19
CA THR A 368 6.50 -3.08 18.46
C THR A 368 5.01 -2.88 18.19
N GLU A 369 4.35 -2.01 18.95
CA GLU A 369 2.91 -1.77 18.83
C GLU A 369 2.55 -0.29 18.97
N PHE A 370 1.54 0.17 18.22
CA PHE A 370 0.88 1.47 18.42
C PHE A 370 -0.63 1.27 18.51
N SER A 371 -1.24 1.77 19.60
CA SER A 371 -2.69 1.77 19.82
C SER A 371 -3.22 3.20 19.74
N LEU A 372 -4.17 3.48 18.85
CA LEU A 372 -4.85 4.78 18.81
C LEU A 372 -5.65 4.98 20.10
N LEU A 373 -5.37 6.05 20.82
CA LEU A 373 -6.14 6.47 21.98
C LEU A 373 -7.20 7.50 21.58
N PHE A 374 -6.81 8.56 20.86
CA PHE A 374 -7.66 9.69 20.55
C PHE A 374 -7.43 10.19 19.13
N SER A 375 -8.48 10.66 18.47
CA SER A 375 -8.41 11.37 17.20
C SER A 375 -9.47 12.46 17.16
N ALA A 376 -9.10 13.65 16.71
CA ALA A 376 -10.02 14.76 16.48
C ALA A 376 -9.61 15.56 15.24
N THR A 377 -10.59 15.93 14.42
CA THR A 377 -10.44 17.03 13.47
C THR A 377 -10.76 18.35 14.16
N LYS A 378 -10.29 19.45 13.57
CA LYS A 378 -10.47 20.80 14.13
C LYS A 378 -11.90 21.05 14.64
N ASN A 379 -12.03 21.48 15.89
CA ASN A 379 -13.29 21.83 16.56
C ASN A 379 -14.36 20.72 16.67
N THR A 380 -14.00 19.44 16.55
CA THR A 380 -14.98 18.34 16.62
C THR A 380 -15.12 17.67 17.97
N LYS A 381 -14.09 17.77 18.83
CA LYS A 381 -14.06 17.12 20.14
C LYS A 381 -13.69 18.09 21.25
N SER A 382 -14.11 17.76 22.47
CA SER A 382 -13.79 18.58 23.64
C SER A 382 -12.37 18.30 24.15
N LEU A 383 -11.78 19.27 24.83
CA LEU A 383 -10.49 19.09 25.50
C LEU A 383 -10.56 18.02 26.60
N ALA A 384 -11.65 18.02 27.38
CA ALA A 384 -11.87 17.04 28.43
C ALA A 384 -11.86 15.60 27.92
N GLU A 385 -12.43 15.34 26.74
CA GLU A 385 -12.39 14.02 26.09
C GLU A 385 -10.96 13.60 25.75
N ALA A 386 -10.17 14.50 25.16
CA ALA A 386 -8.77 14.23 24.82
C ALA A 386 -7.94 13.93 26.07
N VAL A 387 -8.11 14.73 27.13
CA VAL A 387 -7.41 14.57 28.41
C VAL A 387 -7.76 13.24 29.05
N ASN A 388 -9.05 12.94 29.24
CA ASN A 388 -9.50 11.72 29.91
C ASN A 388 -8.97 10.45 29.23
N THR A 389 -8.76 10.53 27.91
CA THR A 389 -8.27 9.42 27.10
C THR A 389 -6.78 9.11 27.33
N ILE A 390 -5.99 10.11 27.73
CA ILE A 390 -4.53 9.98 27.91
C ILE A 390 -4.09 9.92 29.37
N LEU A 391 -5.00 10.18 30.32
CA LEU A 391 -4.72 10.09 31.75
C LEU A 391 -4.21 8.69 32.14
N GLY A 392 -3.10 8.66 32.87
CA GLY A 392 -2.45 7.43 33.32
C GLY A 392 -1.76 6.63 32.21
N LYS A 393 -1.70 7.13 30.97
CA LYS A 393 -1.03 6.46 29.85
C LYS A 393 0.42 6.92 29.74
N SER A 394 1.34 5.97 29.60
CA SER A 394 2.78 6.17 29.33
C SER A 394 3.10 5.93 27.85
N ASP A 395 4.32 6.30 27.44
CA ASP A 395 4.84 6.11 26.08
C ASP A 395 3.87 6.63 25.00
N VAL A 396 3.37 7.85 25.22
CA VAL A 396 2.34 8.49 24.41
C VAL A 396 2.97 9.33 23.29
N PHE A 397 2.47 9.16 22.07
CA PHE A 397 2.74 10.01 20.93
C PHE A 397 1.53 10.92 20.68
N VAL A 398 1.75 12.23 20.66
CA VAL A 398 0.73 13.22 20.29
C VAL A 398 1.17 13.87 18.99
N LEU A 399 0.40 13.64 17.93
CA LEU A 399 0.78 13.96 16.56
C LEU A 399 -0.34 14.79 15.92
N MET A 400 -0.01 15.86 15.23
CA MET A 400 -0.96 16.74 14.57
C MET A 400 -0.55 17.05 13.13
N ARG A 401 -1.54 17.04 12.23
CA ARG A 401 -1.42 17.57 10.88
C ARG A 401 -1.74 19.05 10.91
N THR A 402 -0.81 19.87 10.42
CA THR A 402 -0.96 21.33 10.35
C THR A 402 -1.68 21.78 9.07
N ASN A 403 -2.01 23.06 9.00
CA ASN A 403 -2.47 23.74 7.78
C ASN A 403 -1.43 23.74 6.64
N THR A 404 -0.15 23.49 6.93
CA THR A 404 0.91 23.28 5.93
C THR A 404 1.01 21.83 5.46
N SER A 405 0.06 20.97 5.87
CA SER A 405 0.03 19.52 5.58
C SER A 405 1.22 18.73 6.14
N VAL A 406 2.00 19.32 7.05
CA VAL A 406 3.09 18.62 7.74
C VAL A 406 2.52 17.95 8.99
N VAL A 407 2.95 16.71 9.24
CA VAL A 407 2.67 15.99 10.47
C VAL A 407 3.82 16.18 11.45
N ILE A 408 3.51 16.80 12.57
CA ILE A 408 4.44 17.10 13.65
C ILE A 408 3.88 16.61 14.97
N GLY A 409 4.71 16.55 16.00
CA GLY A 409 4.21 16.24 17.32
C GLY A 409 5.32 15.93 18.30
N PHE A 410 5.02 15.10 19.28
CA PHE A 410 5.99 14.67 20.25
C PHE A 410 5.70 13.29 20.81
N TYR A 411 6.74 12.75 21.45
CA TYR A 411 6.67 11.59 22.30
C TYR A 411 6.90 11.99 23.77
N TYR A 412 6.15 11.38 24.67
CA TYR A 412 6.24 11.57 26.11
C TYR A 412 6.23 10.22 26.84
N LYS A 413 7.28 9.96 27.63
CA LYS A 413 7.49 8.65 28.27
C LYS A 413 6.59 8.40 29.47
N THR A 414 6.42 9.37 30.36
CA THR A 414 5.81 9.13 31.68
C THR A 414 4.28 9.03 31.59
N ALA A 415 3.67 8.32 32.54
CA ALA A 415 2.22 8.31 32.69
C ALA A 415 1.71 9.73 32.99
N ILE A 416 0.74 10.21 32.22
CA ILE A 416 0.19 11.57 32.38
C ILE A 416 -0.68 11.62 33.64
N ALA A 417 -0.17 12.27 34.70
CA ALA A 417 -0.81 12.38 36.01
C ALA A 417 -1.61 13.69 36.13
N GLN A 418 -2.87 13.68 35.67
CA GLN A 418 -3.84 14.79 35.74
C GLN A 418 -3.49 16.07 34.93
N ALA A 419 -4.54 16.75 34.47
CA ALA A 419 -4.44 17.99 33.69
C ALA A 419 -4.15 19.25 34.52
N SER A 420 -4.13 19.15 35.85
CA SER A 420 -4.08 20.30 36.76
C SER A 420 -2.68 20.67 37.27
N ASP A 421 -1.64 19.93 36.90
CA ASP A 421 -0.31 20.18 37.43
C ASP A 421 0.33 21.39 36.75
N ASN A 422 0.16 22.55 37.40
CA ASN A 422 0.82 23.82 37.10
C ASN A 422 2.31 23.63 36.86
N TYR A 423 2.77 23.61 35.60
CA TYR A 423 4.16 23.78 35.18
C TYR A 423 5.21 23.09 36.10
N LEU A 424 4.92 21.87 36.59
CA LEU A 424 5.82 21.19 37.51
C LEU A 424 6.96 20.57 36.71
N SER A 425 8.19 21.00 37.01
CA SER A 425 9.41 20.47 36.42
C SER A 425 9.65 19.03 36.89
N SER A 426 9.15 18.06 36.15
CA SER A 426 9.59 16.67 36.25
C SER A 426 10.96 16.55 35.58
N ASN A 427 12.01 16.82 36.35
CA ASN A 427 13.38 16.56 35.90
C ASN A 427 13.50 15.05 35.55
N ASN A 428 13.98 14.73 34.35
CA ASN A 428 14.31 13.37 33.83
C ASN A 428 13.30 12.66 32.90
N GLU A 429 12.31 13.35 32.34
CA GLU A 429 11.37 12.67 31.43
C GLU A 429 11.90 12.59 30.01
N LEU A 430 11.89 11.41 29.40
CA LEU A 430 12.32 11.28 28.00
C LEU A 430 11.25 11.89 27.10
N THR A 431 11.58 13.01 26.44
CA THR A 431 10.73 13.69 25.48
C THR A 431 11.44 13.83 24.13
N ALA A 432 10.66 13.75 23.05
CA ALA A 432 11.15 13.97 21.70
C ALA A 432 10.16 14.82 20.93
N LEU A 433 10.62 15.86 20.24
CA LEU A 433 9.82 16.55 19.22
C LEU A 433 10.04 15.88 17.87
N LEU A 434 8.97 15.77 17.08
CA LEU A 434 8.94 14.96 15.87
C LEU A 434 8.42 15.81 14.69
N SER A 435 9.09 15.70 13.55
CA SER A 435 8.52 16.04 12.25
C SER A 435 8.40 14.75 11.46
N VAL A 436 7.22 14.13 11.52
CA VAL A 436 6.98 12.79 10.98
C VAL A 436 7.10 12.80 9.46
N THR A 437 6.47 13.78 8.80
CA THR A 437 6.54 13.94 7.34
C THR A 437 7.97 14.05 6.82
N LYS A 438 8.88 14.62 7.62
CA LYS A 438 10.30 14.77 7.26
C LYS A 438 11.21 13.73 7.88
N GLN A 439 10.66 12.84 8.69
CA GLN A 439 11.40 11.84 9.44
C GLN A 439 12.53 12.42 10.31
N LEU A 440 12.28 13.61 10.89
CA LEU A 440 13.21 14.30 11.79
C LEU A 440 12.77 14.17 13.24
N ARG A 441 13.76 14.04 14.14
CA ARG A 441 13.56 13.95 15.59
C ARG A 441 14.48 14.90 16.33
N PHE A 442 13.99 15.46 17.42
CA PHE A 442 14.72 16.37 18.29
C PHE A 442 14.58 15.88 19.72
N MET A 443 15.53 15.05 20.13
CA MET A 443 15.58 14.44 21.46
C MET A 443 16.05 15.48 22.48
N GLY A 444 15.38 15.56 23.63
CA GLY A 444 15.93 16.31 24.76
C GLY A 444 17.26 15.68 25.18
N ILE A 445 18.37 16.42 25.14
CA ILE A 445 19.70 15.86 25.44
C ILE A 445 20.00 16.00 26.93
N THR A 446 19.63 17.13 27.51
CA THR A 446 19.76 17.42 28.94
C THR A 446 18.46 17.09 29.67
N ASP A 447 18.56 16.72 30.95
CA ASP A 447 17.38 16.55 31.81
C ASP A 447 16.77 17.90 32.26
N GLN A 448 17.38 19.01 31.82
CA GLN A 448 16.90 20.36 32.07
C GLN A 448 15.85 20.76 31.03
N ASN A 449 14.88 21.56 31.47
CA ASN A 449 13.85 22.18 30.61
C ASN A 449 12.95 21.19 29.85
N ARG A 450 12.85 19.94 30.31
CA ARG A 450 11.86 18.99 29.79
C ARG A 450 10.56 19.17 30.53
N HIS A 451 9.55 19.63 29.81
CA HIS A 451 8.24 19.93 30.41
C HIS A 451 7.15 19.36 29.53
N PHE A 452 6.13 18.80 30.17
CA PHE A 452 4.83 18.54 29.58
C PHE A 452 3.78 18.98 30.60
N GLY A 453 2.83 19.81 30.19
CA GLY A 453 1.80 20.25 31.13
C GLY A 453 0.78 21.18 30.52
N LEU A 454 -0.26 21.46 31.31
CA LEU A 454 -1.28 22.44 30.95
C LEU A 454 -0.67 23.85 31.00
N PHE A 455 -0.80 24.58 29.89
CA PHE A 455 -0.41 25.95 29.71
C PHE A 455 -1.67 26.76 29.46
N ASN A 456 -2.13 27.53 30.46
CA ASN A 456 -3.46 28.16 30.50
C ASN A 456 -4.62 27.13 30.47
N ASN A 457 -5.87 27.60 30.60
CA ASN A 457 -7.01 26.69 30.78
C ASN A 457 -7.23 25.68 29.64
N ASN A 458 -6.72 25.94 28.42
CA ASN A 458 -7.13 25.20 27.23
C ASN A 458 -5.98 24.68 26.36
N ARG A 459 -4.71 24.88 26.74
CA ARG A 459 -3.57 24.51 25.90
C ARG A 459 -2.55 23.72 26.70
N TYR A 460 -1.74 22.94 25.99
CA TYR A 460 -0.63 22.18 26.54
C TYR A 460 0.67 22.71 25.98
N ILE A 461 1.72 22.61 26.79
CA ILE A 461 3.07 22.91 26.37
C ILE A 461 3.94 21.68 26.54
N LEU A 462 4.76 21.41 25.54
CA LEU A 462 5.90 20.50 25.63
C LEU A 462 7.18 21.27 25.32
N LEU A 463 8.18 21.19 26.18
CA LEU A 463 9.49 21.79 25.97
C LEU A 463 10.60 20.75 26.14
N ASN A 464 11.70 20.95 25.41
CA ASN A 464 13.01 20.39 25.70
C ASN A 464 14.11 21.37 25.27
N ASP A 465 15.37 20.97 25.38
CA ASP A 465 16.53 21.81 25.01
C ASP A 465 16.77 21.97 23.50
N GLN A 466 15.95 21.32 22.65
CA GLN A 466 16.00 21.43 21.18
C GLN A 466 14.78 22.15 20.59
N GLY A 467 13.72 22.39 21.37
CA GLY A 467 12.53 23.06 20.88
C GLY A 467 11.36 23.06 21.85
N GLY A 468 10.22 23.50 21.34
CA GLY A 468 8.98 23.54 22.10
C GLY A 468 7.74 23.49 21.23
N MET A 469 6.64 22.99 21.78
CA MET A 469 5.34 22.99 21.14
C MET A 469 4.27 23.45 22.13
N THR A 470 3.44 24.41 21.73
CA THR A 470 2.23 24.80 22.47
C THR A 470 1.03 24.48 21.61
N PHE A 471 0.12 23.64 22.07
CA PHE A 471 -0.94 23.07 21.22
C PHE A 471 -2.22 22.79 22.01
N GLY A 472 -3.37 22.73 21.34
CA GLY A 472 -4.62 22.21 21.92
C GLY A 472 -4.75 20.71 21.65
N LEU A 473 -4.93 19.88 22.68
CA LEU A 473 -5.09 18.42 22.53
C LEU A 473 -6.31 18.00 21.71
N ASN A 474 -7.28 18.90 21.53
CA ASN A 474 -8.49 18.69 20.76
C ASN A 474 -8.49 19.46 19.43
N CYS A 475 -7.35 20.00 19.01
CA CYS A 475 -7.24 20.75 17.75
C CYS A 475 -8.19 21.98 17.72
N TYR A 476 -8.53 22.53 18.90
CA TYR A 476 -9.40 23.71 19.04
C TYR A 476 -8.58 24.99 19.03
N VAL A 477 -9.04 25.97 18.27
CA VAL A 477 -8.48 27.32 18.25
C VAL A 477 -9.48 28.25 18.90
N ASP A 478 -9.17 28.72 20.11
CA ASP A 478 -9.98 29.73 20.76
C ASP A 478 -9.70 31.10 20.10
N SER A 479 -10.62 31.57 19.28
CA SER A 479 -10.50 32.87 18.62
C SER A 479 -10.66 34.05 19.58
N THR A 480 -11.07 33.83 20.82
CA THR A 480 -11.29 34.88 21.83
C THR A 480 -10.06 35.15 22.69
N ILE A 481 -9.11 34.21 22.73
CA ILE A 481 -7.82 34.38 23.40
C ILE A 481 -6.90 35.17 22.46
N ASP A 482 -6.15 36.13 23.01
CA ASP A 482 -5.15 36.93 22.30
C ASP A 482 -4.41 36.09 21.23
N MET A 483 -4.30 36.60 20.00
CA MET A 483 -3.68 35.92 18.87
C MET A 483 -2.28 35.35 19.19
N THR A 484 -1.61 35.90 20.20
CA THR A 484 -0.31 35.42 20.69
C THR A 484 -0.41 34.18 21.61
N LEU A 485 -1.53 33.94 22.27
CA LEU A 485 -1.71 32.81 23.21
C LEU A 485 -2.71 31.77 22.71
N GLY A 486 -3.58 32.11 21.76
CA GLY A 486 -4.64 31.25 21.24
C GLY A 486 -4.24 30.29 20.12
N LYS A 487 -3.03 30.41 19.55
CA LYS A 487 -2.59 29.64 18.38
C LYS A 487 -1.61 28.51 18.73
N ASP A 488 -1.63 27.45 17.92
CA ASP A 488 -0.59 26.40 18.00
C ASP A 488 0.75 26.99 17.59
N ARG A 489 1.78 26.65 18.37
CA ARG A 489 3.14 27.14 18.19
C ARG A 489 4.11 26.00 18.21
N VAL A 490 5.09 26.07 17.33
CA VAL A 490 6.17 25.09 17.27
C VAL A 490 7.46 25.87 17.10
N ARG A 491 8.42 25.61 17.97
CA ARG A 491 9.69 26.33 18.05
C ARG A 491 10.83 25.34 18.01
N GLN A 492 11.88 25.75 17.31
CA GLN A 492 13.16 25.05 17.32
C GLN A 492 14.17 25.93 18.07
N TYR A 493 14.98 25.29 18.91
CA TYR A 493 16.04 25.94 19.67
C TYR A 493 17.40 25.48 19.18
N LYS A 494 18.37 26.37 19.26
CA LYS A 494 19.78 26.06 19.15
C LYS A 494 20.50 26.48 20.41
N ASN A 495 21.26 25.55 20.97
CA ASN A 495 22.12 25.86 22.10
C ASN A 495 23.38 26.59 21.63
N VAL A 496 23.52 27.84 22.03
CA VAL A 496 24.72 28.66 21.81
C VAL A 496 25.28 29.05 23.17
N SER A 497 26.45 28.50 23.50
CA SER A 497 27.15 28.75 24.77
C SER A 497 26.29 28.44 26.01
N GLY A 498 25.52 27.36 25.98
CA GLY A 498 24.66 26.94 27.09
C GLY A 498 23.31 27.66 27.17
N ASN A 499 23.03 28.61 26.28
CA ASN A 499 21.74 29.28 26.18
C ASN A 499 20.95 28.77 24.97
N ALA A 500 19.66 28.47 25.16
CA ALA A 500 18.75 28.15 24.07
C ALA A 500 18.33 29.43 23.33
N LEU A 501 18.71 29.55 22.05
CA LEU A 501 18.30 30.62 21.15
C LEU A 501 17.24 30.11 20.17
N TYR A 502 16.27 30.97 19.83
CA TYR A 502 15.25 30.65 18.82
C TYR A 502 15.86 30.55 17.42
N GLU A 503 15.47 29.53 16.66
CA GLU A 503 15.80 29.39 15.24
C GLU A 503 14.53 29.31 14.37
N PRO A 504 14.62 29.64 13.07
CA PRO A 504 13.49 29.48 12.15
C PRO A 504 13.00 28.04 12.15
N ASN A 505 11.69 27.85 12.26
CA ASN A 505 11.08 26.53 12.36
C ASN A 505 10.86 25.87 10.99
N ASN A 506 11.88 25.91 10.13
CA ASN A 506 11.79 25.28 8.82
C ASN A 506 11.80 23.76 8.96
N GLN A 507 12.43 23.18 9.98
CA GLN A 507 12.56 21.74 10.11
C GLN A 507 11.29 21.07 10.66
N LEU A 508 10.65 21.60 11.72
CA LEU A 508 9.44 20.96 12.22
C LEU A 508 8.23 21.29 11.35
N SER A 509 7.93 22.57 11.10
CA SER A 509 6.63 23.00 10.55
C SER A 509 6.62 23.50 9.09
N ASN A 510 7.77 23.49 8.41
CA ASN A 510 7.98 24.17 7.12
C ASN A 510 7.83 25.71 7.18
N ASN A 511 7.78 26.31 8.36
CA ASN A 511 7.69 27.76 8.46
C ASN A 511 9.10 28.39 8.44
N SER A 512 9.41 29.10 7.36
CA SER A 512 10.71 29.76 7.18
C SER A 512 10.82 31.11 7.90
N ASP A 513 9.71 31.69 8.36
CA ASP A 513 9.71 32.97 9.06
C ASP A 513 9.93 32.76 10.56
N ILE A 514 11.09 33.18 11.05
CA ILE A 514 11.47 33.08 12.47
C ILE A 514 10.52 33.85 13.39
N ASN A 515 9.83 34.87 12.89
CA ASN A 515 8.87 35.66 13.65
C ASN A 515 7.46 35.04 13.65
N ASN A 516 7.24 33.98 12.87
CA ASN A 516 5.97 33.31 12.72
C ASN A 516 6.13 31.83 13.12
N ASP A 517 6.08 31.54 14.41
CA ASP A 517 6.12 30.18 14.94
C ASP A 517 4.74 29.49 14.93
N PHE A 518 3.74 30.14 14.33
CA PHE A 518 2.36 29.69 14.37
C PHE A 518 2.12 28.57 13.36
N VAL A 519 1.42 27.54 13.84
CA VAL A 519 0.79 26.51 13.03
C VAL A 519 -0.68 26.45 13.42
N GLU A 520 -1.49 25.87 12.55
CA GLU A 520 -2.89 25.60 12.87
C GLU A 520 -3.12 24.10 12.78
N CYS A 521 -3.52 23.48 13.88
CA CYS A 521 -3.94 22.09 13.88
C CYS A 521 -5.19 21.92 12.99
N GLN A 522 -5.12 20.97 12.06
CA GLN A 522 -6.24 20.53 11.22
C GLN A 522 -6.81 19.19 11.72
N GLN A 523 -5.93 18.33 12.22
CA GLN A 523 -6.27 17.04 12.80
C GLN A 523 -5.19 16.63 13.80
N ILE A 524 -5.59 16.02 14.91
CA ILE A 524 -4.69 15.49 15.94
C ILE A 524 -5.02 14.04 16.23
N GLU A 525 -3.98 13.23 16.43
CA GLU A 525 -4.05 11.85 16.84
C GLU A 525 -3.11 11.59 18.00
N ILE A 526 -3.56 10.77 18.93
CA ILE A 526 -2.80 10.38 20.11
C ILE A 526 -2.71 8.87 20.12
N TYR A 527 -1.48 8.35 20.19
CA TYR A 527 -1.19 6.92 20.22
C TYR A 527 -0.48 6.55 21.51
N GLN A 528 -0.79 5.37 22.04
CA GLN A 528 0.03 4.70 23.04
C GLN A 528 0.92 3.70 22.34
N ALA A 529 2.23 3.77 22.56
CA ALA A 529 3.16 2.80 22.03
C ALA A 529 3.52 1.72 23.07
N LYS A 530 3.81 0.50 22.60
CA LYS A 530 4.42 -0.56 23.42
C LYS A 530 5.75 -0.97 22.81
N GLN A 531 6.69 -1.33 23.69
CA GLN A 531 7.98 -1.91 23.30
C GLN A 531 7.89 -3.42 23.27
#